data_AF-A0A142X2L2-F1
#
_entry.id   AF-A0A142X2L2-F1
#
_cell.length_a   1.000
_cell.length_b   1.000
_cell.length_c   1.000
_cell.angle_alpha   90.00
_cell.angle_beta   90.00
_cell.angle_gamma   90.00
#
_symmetry.space_group_name_H-M   'P 1'
#
loop_
_entity.id
_entity.type
_entity.pdbx_description
1 polymer ?
#
loop_
_entity_poly.entity_id
_entity_poly.type
_entity_poly.pdbx_seq_one_letter_code
_entity_poly.pdbx_strand_id
1 'polypeptide(L)'
;MRNAANPPHRIASREVSRLYGLISIRSESIRFATSPRAAAPITPSAGPTTDLTGLREDVARLSDFLGTLDRLQIRKQSETRTETVIGAAAQSPLGTNLGLQDRQASAARLESTTQLNTTPTSYTPFGPSFNGASTALPTIGGVYNGQNGSQTLTFRVAGGNGTVGSALFTRVEVRDESNQLLDNISIGFQPAGSVYTLQNGLTLSLSSGTLRVNNTFTVEVFANVGSAPDPSKAFNGTRNNSPNLQPGLAVTSGSFRVNGATINVLANDSINSVLTKITQSTAGVTATYDAAGERVLLTQKTEGAAPTITLDNDTSGFLAAAKLTGAPLSPGQDAGNDADRPLGELAGFQGVTSGSLVVNGEEIAFNTAADSLRSILDRVSQSLTGADATLDAAGQRVQFRSRNASANLSLDDNGTGLLSALGLTSATYEPSRSETTYRRTVSTVVPQQARNTAVAVERFAELFSDLFDEENAGSYAAQLRKSVERVVTAGAPSDLDTFRTQLGLTFDFRGDATQAARAEDDDALASRIRKNAAQYNRLMFGDATRSSGLVDDLRTLLEKAEADLNRQMVGLGVKG
;
A
#
# COMPACT_ATOMS: atom_id res chain seq x y z
N MET A 1 30.59 -56.70 14.51
CA MET A 1 29.17 -56.87 14.10
C MET A 1 28.96 -56.01 12.86
N ARG A 2 29.22 -56.55 11.67
CA ARG A 2 28.25 -57.13 10.71
C ARG A 2 27.15 -56.15 10.24
N ASN A 3 27.23 -55.85 8.93
CA ASN A 3 26.15 -55.65 7.95
C ASN A 3 25.25 -54.39 8.10
N ALA A 4 24.81 -53.69 7.06
CA ALA A 4 24.81 -53.96 5.61
C ALA A 4 24.71 -52.63 4.82
N ALA A 5 25.19 -52.69 3.58
CA ALA A 5 25.03 -51.69 2.53
C ALA A 5 23.65 -51.73 1.87
N ASN A 6 23.18 -50.61 1.31
CA ASN A 6 22.75 -50.54 -0.11
C ASN A 6 22.48 -49.09 -0.58
N PRO A 7 22.90 -48.69 -1.80
CA PRO A 7 22.57 -47.42 -2.45
C PRO A 7 21.34 -47.55 -3.38
N PRO A 8 20.68 -46.44 -3.79
CA PRO A 8 19.53 -46.52 -4.68
C PRO A 8 19.91 -46.72 -6.15
N HIS A 9 19.14 -47.60 -6.77
CA HIS A 9 19.27 -48.22 -8.08
C HIS A 9 19.08 -47.27 -9.28
N ARG A 10 20.00 -47.40 -10.26
CA ARG A 10 19.72 -47.21 -11.70
C ARG A 10 18.67 -48.24 -12.12
N ILE A 11 17.56 -47.80 -12.68
CA ILE A 11 16.66 -48.66 -13.44
C ILE A 11 17.01 -48.51 -14.92
N ALA A 12 17.68 -49.53 -15.43
CA ALA A 12 17.78 -49.81 -16.86
C ALA A 12 16.49 -50.51 -17.29
N SER A 13 15.80 -49.98 -18.29
CA SER A 13 14.65 -50.61 -18.94
C SER A 13 15.07 -51.16 -20.30
N ARG A 14 15.37 -52.46 -20.33
CA ARG A 14 15.20 -53.42 -21.44
C ARG A 14 14.21 -54.45 -20.86
N GLU A 15 13.12 -54.93 -21.46
CA GLU A 15 12.66 -55.03 -22.83
C GLU A 15 11.12 -55.02 -22.81
N VAL A 16 10.48 -54.42 -23.81
CA VAL A 16 9.26 -54.99 -24.41
C VAL A 16 9.41 -54.84 -25.92
N SER A 17 9.94 -55.90 -26.53
CA SER A 17 9.91 -56.10 -27.97
C SER A 17 8.47 -56.32 -28.44
N ARG A 18 8.22 -55.94 -29.70
CA ARG A 18 7.07 -56.28 -30.58
C ARG A 18 5.89 -55.30 -30.55
N LEU A 19 5.84 -54.40 -31.54
CA LEU A 19 4.80 -54.34 -32.58
C LEU A 19 4.98 -53.05 -33.42
N TYR A 20 5.82 -53.09 -34.45
CA TYR A 20 5.69 -52.18 -35.60
C TYR A 20 5.97 -53.00 -36.86
N GLY A 21 4.95 -53.74 -37.27
CA GLY A 21 4.93 -54.41 -38.57
C GLY A 21 4.70 -53.36 -39.66
N LEU A 22 5.62 -53.31 -40.62
CA LEU A 22 5.40 -52.69 -41.92
C LEU A 22 4.12 -53.26 -42.52
N ILE A 23 3.17 -52.39 -42.88
CA ILE A 23 2.04 -52.76 -43.73
C ILE A 23 2.13 -51.92 -45.00
N SER A 24 2.70 -52.56 -46.02
CA SER A 24 2.59 -52.23 -47.44
C SER A 24 1.25 -52.78 -47.93
N ILE A 25 0.41 -51.96 -48.58
CA ILE A 25 -0.75 -52.47 -49.32
C ILE A 25 -0.88 -51.71 -50.64
N ARG A 26 -0.76 -52.46 -51.74
CA ARG A 26 -1.13 -52.06 -53.11
C ARG A 26 -2.62 -52.36 -53.35
N SER A 27 -3.22 -51.49 -54.17
CA SER A 27 -4.36 -51.69 -55.10
C SER A 27 -5.20 -52.97 -55.02
N GLU A 28 -6.51 -52.81 -54.82
CA GLU A 28 -7.51 -53.72 -55.37
C GLU A 28 -8.88 -53.03 -55.54
N SER A 29 -9.33 -52.97 -56.79
CA SER A 29 -10.68 -52.64 -57.28
C SER A 29 -11.66 -53.79 -56.98
N ILE A 30 -12.95 -53.54 -56.72
CA ILE A 30 -14.09 -54.39 -57.15
C ILE A 30 -15.48 -53.70 -57.00
N ARG A 31 -16.19 -53.77 -58.13
CA ARG A 31 -17.61 -53.70 -58.58
C ARG A 31 -18.78 -53.75 -57.56
N PHE A 32 -19.90 -53.10 -57.93
CA PHE A 32 -21.25 -53.37 -57.43
C PHE A 32 -22.25 -53.67 -58.55
N ALA A 33 -23.21 -54.53 -58.24
CA ALA A 33 -24.24 -55.05 -59.12
C ALA A 33 -25.65 -54.65 -58.64
N THR A 34 -26.50 -54.35 -59.64
CA THR A 34 -27.93 -54.65 -59.76
C THR A 34 -28.98 -53.95 -58.88
N SER A 35 -29.73 -53.09 -59.59
CA SER A 35 -31.01 -52.39 -59.35
C SER A 35 -32.24 -53.34 -59.20
N PRO A 36 -33.51 -52.93 -59.45
CA PRO A 36 -34.45 -52.13 -58.64
C PRO A 36 -35.90 -52.73 -58.62
N ARG A 37 -36.88 -52.11 -57.95
CA ARG A 37 -38.35 -52.18 -58.31
C ARG A 37 -39.19 -51.34 -57.33
N ALA A 38 -40.27 -50.63 -57.67
CA ALA A 38 -40.80 -50.00 -58.88
C ALA A 38 -41.97 -49.09 -58.43
N ALA A 39 -42.25 -48.03 -59.18
CA ALA A 39 -43.61 -47.54 -59.36
C ALA A 39 -43.73 -46.94 -60.76
N ALA A 40 -44.78 -47.35 -61.47
CA ALA A 40 -45.14 -46.94 -62.83
C ALA A 40 -46.48 -46.17 -62.77
N PRO A 41 -47.05 -45.71 -63.90
CA PRO A 41 -46.55 -44.63 -64.77
C PRO A 41 -47.68 -43.66 -65.20
N ILE A 42 -47.38 -42.45 -65.68
CA ILE A 42 -48.12 -41.83 -66.81
C ILE A 42 -47.29 -40.75 -67.52
N THR A 43 -47.66 -40.51 -68.78
CA THR A 43 -46.82 -40.37 -70.00
C THR A 43 -46.59 -38.94 -70.53
N PRO A 44 -45.60 -38.76 -71.46
CA PRO A 44 -45.05 -37.48 -71.90
C PRO A 44 -45.60 -36.97 -73.25
N SER A 45 -45.33 -35.70 -73.57
CA SER A 45 -45.49 -35.08 -74.90
C SER A 45 -44.10 -34.74 -75.48
N ALA A 46 -43.90 -35.04 -76.76
CA ALA A 46 -42.60 -35.25 -77.42
C ALA A 46 -41.86 -33.99 -77.93
N GLY A 47 -40.53 -34.10 -77.94
CA GLY A 47 -39.48 -33.28 -78.61
C GLY A 47 -38.22 -34.17 -78.84
N PRO A 48 -37.24 -33.80 -79.68
CA PRO A 48 -36.46 -34.72 -80.52
C PRO A 48 -35.45 -35.61 -79.76
N THR A 49 -35.27 -36.85 -80.24
CA THR A 49 -34.55 -37.93 -79.54
C THR A 49 -33.03 -37.80 -79.47
N THR A 50 -32.38 -37.08 -80.39
CA THR A 50 -30.90 -36.89 -80.42
C THR A 50 -30.39 -36.03 -79.25
N ASP A 51 -31.27 -35.20 -78.74
CA ASP A 51 -30.95 -34.14 -77.80
C ASP A 51 -31.16 -34.60 -76.33
N LEU A 52 -32.05 -35.58 -76.12
CA LEU A 52 -32.13 -36.32 -74.85
C LEU A 52 -30.89 -37.19 -74.58
N THR A 53 -30.21 -37.69 -75.63
CA THR A 53 -28.98 -38.48 -75.46
C THR A 53 -27.81 -37.62 -75.00
N GLY A 54 -27.61 -36.44 -75.62
CA GLY A 54 -26.61 -35.46 -75.17
C GLY A 54 -26.85 -35.01 -73.74
N LEU A 55 -28.09 -34.64 -73.40
CA LEU A 55 -28.46 -34.25 -72.05
C LEU A 55 -28.18 -35.38 -71.02
N ARG A 56 -28.47 -36.64 -71.37
CA ARG A 56 -28.16 -37.76 -70.48
C ARG A 56 -26.65 -37.89 -70.24
N GLU A 57 -25.84 -37.78 -71.29
CA GLU A 57 -24.38 -37.84 -71.15
C GLU A 57 -23.87 -36.72 -70.24
N ASP A 58 -24.39 -35.50 -70.37
CA ASP A 58 -24.01 -34.37 -69.50
C ASP A 58 -24.45 -34.57 -68.04
N VAL A 59 -25.67 -35.07 -67.82
CA VAL A 59 -26.16 -35.42 -66.49
C VAL A 59 -25.27 -36.50 -65.84
N ALA A 60 -24.91 -37.55 -66.59
CA ALA A 60 -24.05 -38.62 -66.10
C ALA A 60 -22.63 -38.12 -65.82
N ARG A 61 -22.05 -37.33 -66.73
CA ARG A 61 -20.72 -36.70 -66.55
C ARG A 61 -20.66 -35.86 -65.28
N LEU A 62 -21.65 -35.02 -65.05
CA LEU A 62 -21.71 -34.17 -63.87
C LEU A 62 -21.93 -34.98 -62.59
N SER A 63 -22.81 -35.98 -62.61
CA SER A 63 -23.06 -36.88 -61.47
C SER A 63 -21.81 -37.64 -61.04
N ASP A 64 -21.08 -38.24 -61.99
CA ASP A 64 -19.82 -38.94 -61.72
C ASP A 64 -18.74 -37.99 -61.18
N PHE A 65 -18.67 -36.77 -61.72
CA PHE A 65 -17.73 -35.76 -61.25
C PHE A 65 -18.03 -35.32 -59.81
N LEU A 66 -19.31 -35.14 -59.46
CA LEU A 66 -19.74 -34.85 -58.09
C LEU A 66 -19.30 -35.93 -57.10
N GLY A 67 -19.34 -37.21 -57.49
CA GLY A 67 -18.80 -38.31 -56.68
C GLY A 67 -17.27 -38.24 -56.49
N THR A 68 -16.55 -37.60 -57.41
CA THR A 68 -15.11 -37.33 -57.24
C THR A 68 -14.87 -36.12 -56.35
N LEU A 69 -15.68 -35.07 -56.49
CA LEU A 69 -15.62 -33.88 -55.65
C LEU A 69 -15.89 -34.21 -54.17
N ASP A 70 -16.82 -35.13 -53.89
CA ASP A 70 -17.13 -35.61 -52.53
C ASP A 70 -15.91 -36.23 -51.83
N ARG A 71 -14.97 -36.83 -52.58
CA ARG A 71 -13.75 -37.41 -52.00
C ARG A 71 -12.69 -36.36 -51.62
N LEU A 72 -12.91 -35.09 -51.95
CA LEU A 72 -11.96 -33.99 -51.74
C LEU A 72 -12.28 -33.11 -50.51
N GLN A 73 -13.02 -33.64 -49.52
CA GLN A 73 -13.32 -32.93 -48.27
C GLN A 73 -12.05 -32.42 -47.57
N ILE A 74 -12.09 -31.16 -47.12
CA ILE A 74 -10.92 -30.49 -46.52
C ILE A 74 -10.67 -31.03 -45.12
N ARG A 75 -9.44 -31.49 -44.83
CA ARG A 75 -9.06 -31.91 -43.48
C ARG A 75 -8.07 -30.92 -42.88
N LYS A 76 -8.31 -30.48 -41.65
CA LYS A 76 -7.34 -29.65 -40.93
C LYS A 76 -6.23 -30.51 -40.35
N GLN A 77 -4.97 -30.10 -40.50
CA GLN A 77 -3.82 -30.69 -39.79
C GLN A 77 -3.54 -29.86 -38.53
N SER A 78 -3.17 -30.54 -37.45
CA SER A 78 -2.78 -29.90 -36.19
C SER A 78 -1.29 -29.57 -36.21
N GLU A 79 -0.95 -28.29 -36.20
CA GLU A 79 0.40 -27.83 -35.85
C GLU A 79 0.46 -27.47 -34.36
N THR A 80 1.50 -27.94 -33.67
CA THR A 80 1.77 -27.54 -32.28
C THR A 80 2.81 -26.42 -32.29
N ARG A 81 2.44 -25.24 -31.80
CA ARG A 81 3.41 -24.15 -31.56
C ARG A 81 3.72 -24.06 -30.06
N THR A 82 5.00 -23.84 -29.77
CA THR A 82 5.52 -23.53 -28.43
C THR A 82 5.74 -22.03 -28.35
N GLU A 83 5.09 -21.34 -27.40
CA GLU A 83 5.34 -19.93 -27.09
C GLU A 83 5.95 -19.83 -25.68
N THR A 84 6.96 -18.97 -25.54
CA THR A 84 7.63 -18.65 -24.26
C THR A 84 7.16 -17.28 -23.79
N VAL A 85 6.60 -17.20 -22.57
CA VAL A 85 6.21 -15.91 -21.95
C VAL A 85 7.33 -15.42 -21.03
N ILE A 86 7.55 -14.10 -21.04
CA ILE A 86 8.57 -13.40 -20.25
C ILE A 86 8.15 -13.41 -18.78
N GLY A 87 9.05 -13.78 -17.86
CA GLY A 87 8.77 -13.71 -16.43
C GLY A 87 9.05 -12.32 -15.81
N ALA A 88 9.02 -12.22 -14.49
CA ALA A 88 9.00 -10.93 -13.79
C ALA A 88 10.38 -10.26 -13.76
N ALA A 89 10.39 -8.92 -13.74
CA ALA A 89 11.62 -8.12 -13.63
C ALA A 89 12.50 -8.55 -12.44
N ALA A 90 13.81 -8.48 -12.60
CA ALA A 90 14.76 -8.74 -11.52
C ALA A 90 14.50 -7.81 -10.32
N GLN A 91 14.56 -8.37 -9.11
CA GLN A 91 14.35 -7.64 -7.85
C GLN A 91 15.36 -8.11 -6.82
N SER A 92 15.86 -7.19 -6.00
CA SER A 92 16.57 -7.56 -4.77
C SER A 92 15.58 -8.16 -3.77
N PRO A 93 16.06 -8.95 -2.79
CA PRO A 93 15.31 -9.19 -1.57
C PRO A 93 14.87 -7.87 -0.93
N LEU A 94 13.82 -7.93 -0.11
CA LEU A 94 13.53 -6.86 0.83
C LEU A 94 14.65 -6.79 1.84
N GLY A 95 15.18 -5.59 2.07
CA GLY A 95 16.19 -5.34 3.09
C GLY A 95 15.72 -5.62 4.52
N THR A 96 16.58 -5.33 5.49
CA THR A 96 16.21 -5.38 6.90
C THR A 96 15.33 -4.19 7.28
N ASN A 97 14.58 -4.31 8.39
CA ASN A 97 13.94 -3.14 8.97
C ASN A 97 15.03 -2.21 9.51
N LEU A 98 15.02 -0.96 9.05
CA LEU A 98 16.05 0.04 9.34
C LEU A 98 15.86 0.75 10.69
N GLY A 99 14.73 0.54 11.37
CA GLY A 99 14.41 1.18 12.65
C GLY A 99 14.32 2.71 12.56
N LEU A 100 14.01 3.24 11.38
CA LEU A 100 13.80 4.66 11.14
C LEU A 100 12.61 5.13 11.99
N GLN A 101 12.66 6.33 12.54
CA GLN A 101 11.55 6.85 13.33
C GLN A 101 11.03 8.14 12.73
N ASP A 102 9.71 8.29 12.75
CA ASP A 102 9.08 9.60 12.65
C ASP A 102 9.13 10.21 14.05
N ARG A 103 10.04 11.15 14.24
CA ARG A 103 10.14 11.89 15.49
C ARG A 103 9.05 12.95 15.51
N GLN A 104 8.31 12.99 16.61
CA GLN A 104 7.45 14.12 16.90
C GLN A 104 8.31 15.30 17.34
N ALA A 105 7.91 16.50 16.94
CA ALA A 105 8.54 17.70 17.47
C ALA A 105 8.33 17.75 18.99
N SER A 106 9.29 18.34 19.69
CA SER A 106 9.16 18.59 21.12
C SER A 106 9.65 19.98 21.46
N ALA A 107 9.01 20.59 22.47
CA ALA A 107 9.38 21.92 22.95
C ALA A 107 10.59 21.87 23.88
N ALA A 108 11.40 22.93 23.85
CA ALA A 108 12.43 23.15 24.85
C ALA A 108 11.80 23.37 26.24
N ARG A 109 12.42 22.82 27.27
CA ARG A 109 11.93 22.87 28.67
C ARG A 109 13.04 23.28 29.62
N LEU A 110 12.68 24.07 30.61
CA LEU A 110 13.56 24.50 31.70
C LEU A 110 12.78 24.41 33.01
N GLU A 111 13.27 23.62 33.95
CA GLU A 111 12.59 23.32 35.22
C GLU A 111 13.44 23.76 36.41
N SER A 112 12.80 24.13 37.52
CA SER A 112 13.46 24.35 38.81
C SER A 112 14.44 23.22 39.15
N THR A 113 15.64 23.58 39.63
CA THR A 113 16.68 22.59 39.97
C THR A 113 16.29 21.65 41.12
N THR A 114 15.45 22.15 42.03
CA THR A 114 14.94 21.45 43.22
C THR A 114 13.56 21.95 43.56
N GLN A 115 12.92 21.39 44.59
CA GLN A 115 11.74 21.99 45.23
C GLN A 115 12.03 23.46 45.60
N LEU A 116 11.02 24.32 45.48
CA LEU A 116 11.12 25.75 45.81
C LEU A 116 11.43 25.98 47.29
N ASN A 117 10.92 25.11 48.18
CA ASN A 117 11.28 25.10 49.59
C ASN A 117 11.77 23.70 49.99
N THR A 118 13.03 23.58 50.37
CA THR A 118 13.65 22.30 50.77
C THR A 118 13.80 22.18 52.28
N THR A 119 13.11 23.01 53.06
CA THR A 119 13.21 22.98 54.52
C THR A 119 12.57 21.69 55.03
N PRO A 120 13.29 20.82 55.76
CA PRO A 120 12.81 19.49 56.14
C PRO A 120 11.80 19.52 57.31
N THR A 121 11.68 20.68 57.96
CA THR A 121 10.76 20.94 59.06
C THR A 121 9.72 21.98 58.66
N SER A 122 8.63 22.02 59.40
CA SER A 122 7.54 22.97 59.20
C SER A 122 6.86 23.32 60.51
N TYR A 123 6.03 24.34 60.47
CA TYR A 123 5.18 24.74 61.58
C TYR A 123 3.91 25.39 61.06
N THR A 124 2.87 25.39 61.89
CA THR A 124 1.60 26.05 61.60
C THR A 124 0.90 26.44 62.90
N PRO A 125 0.15 27.55 62.94
CA PRO A 125 0.03 28.58 61.90
C PRO A 125 1.22 29.55 61.90
N PHE A 126 1.45 30.24 60.78
CA PHE A 126 2.43 31.33 60.70
C PHE A 126 2.01 32.58 61.47
N GLY A 127 0.70 32.79 61.66
CA GLY A 127 0.13 33.89 62.40
C GLY A 127 -0.94 33.40 63.37
N PRO A 128 -0.55 32.83 64.52
CA PRO A 128 -1.49 32.48 65.55
C PRO A 128 -2.10 33.74 66.19
N SER A 129 -3.16 33.57 66.97
CA SER A 129 -3.80 34.63 67.76
C SER A 129 -3.90 34.17 69.21
N PHE A 130 -3.74 35.10 70.14
CA PHE A 130 -3.94 34.81 71.57
C PHE A 130 -5.40 34.43 71.85
N ASN A 131 -5.58 33.47 72.76
CA ASN A 131 -6.84 33.28 73.45
C ASN A 131 -7.00 34.41 74.49
N GLY A 132 -8.17 35.03 74.56
CA GLY A 132 -8.44 36.13 75.49
C GLY A 132 -8.32 37.53 74.85
N ALA A 133 -7.87 38.49 75.64
CA ALA A 133 -7.96 39.92 75.35
C ALA A 133 -6.61 40.60 75.04
N SER A 134 -5.57 39.82 74.76
CA SER A 134 -4.36 40.31 74.08
C SER A 134 -4.70 40.72 72.65
N THR A 135 -4.27 41.90 72.22
CA THR A 135 -4.54 42.44 70.88
C THR A 135 -3.30 42.48 69.98
N ALA A 136 -2.10 42.27 70.54
CA ALA A 136 -0.90 42.09 69.74
C ALA A 136 -1.02 40.79 68.91
N LEU A 137 -0.66 40.84 67.64
CA LEU A 137 -0.72 39.73 66.71
C LEU A 137 0.67 39.07 66.58
N PRO A 138 0.81 37.80 66.99
CA PRO A 138 2.01 37.01 66.72
C PRO A 138 2.22 36.74 65.23
N THR A 139 3.48 36.75 64.83
CA THR A 139 3.99 36.18 63.58
C THR A 139 5.14 35.25 63.90
N ILE A 140 5.02 34.00 63.48
CA ILE A 140 6.05 32.97 63.61
C ILE A 140 6.83 32.89 62.30
N GLY A 141 8.14 32.90 62.42
CA GLY A 141 9.10 32.80 61.31
C GLY A 141 10.21 31.80 61.63
N GLY A 142 11.28 31.82 60.84
CA GLY A 142 12.49 31.01 61.09
C GLY A 142 12.39 29.57 60.60
N VAL A 143 13.36 28.75 61.01
CA VAL A 143 13.45 27.32 60.66
C VAL A 143 13.46 26.53 61.94
N TYR A 144 12.46 25.67 62.12
CA TYR A 144 12.44 24.76 63.26
C TYR A 144 13.61 23.77 63.15
N ASN A 145 14.44 23.68 64.18
CA ASN A 145 15.64 22.85 64.17
C ASN A 145 15.37 21.35 64.44
N GLY A 146 14.13 20.96 64.75
CA GLY A 146 13.73 19.58 64.96
C GLY A 146 14.14 18.95 66.29
N GLN A 147 14.90 19.65 67.15
CA GLN A 147 15.54 19.06 68.34
C GLN A 147 14.55 18.48 69.35
N ASN A 148 13.31 18.98 69.40
CA ASN A 148 12.28 18.54 70.34
C ASN A 148 11.16 17.73 69.65
N GLY A 149 11.42 17.14 68.49
CA GLY A 149 10.43 16.33 67.77
C GLY A 149 9.24 17.13 67.25
N SER A 150 8.19 16.44 66.81
CA SER A 150 6.93 17.09 66.43
C SER A 150 6.05 17.25 67.66
N GLN A 151 5.57 18.46 67.94
CA GLN A 151 4.80 18.76 69.15
C GLN A 151 4.02 20.07 69.01
N THR A 152 3.13 20.34 69.97
CA THR A 152 2.48 21.66 70.11
C THR A 152 3.25 22.52 71.11
N LEU A 153 3.71 23.69 70.65
CA LEU A 153 4.29 24.71 71.50
C LEU A 153 3.20 25.64 72.03
N THR A 154 3.17 25.88 73.33
CA THR A 154 2.30 26.86 73.96
C THR A 154 3.08 28.11 74.33
N PHE A 155 2.71 29.24 73.74
CA PHE A 155 3.25 30.55 74.08
C PHE A 155 2.32 31.21 75.09
N ARG A 156 2.80 31.52 76.30
CA ARG A 156 2.02 32.10 77.40
C ARG A 156 2.62 33.40 77.89
N VAL A 157 1.79 34.42 78.02
CA VAL A 157 2.20 35.67 78.70
C VAL A 157 2.30 35.43 80.21
N ALA A 158 3.50 35.54 80.78
CA ALA A 158 3.82 35.15 82.17
C ALA A 158 4.45 36.26 83.04
N GLY A 159 4.66 37.46 82.49
CA GLY A 159 5.41 38.55 83.15
C GLY A 159 4.63 39.84 83.44
N GLY A 160 3.31 39.78 83.61
CA GLY A 160 2.44 40.95 83.76
C GLY A 160 1.78 41.40 82.46
N ASN A 161 0.97 42.47 82.53
CA ASN A 161 0.30 43.06 81.36
C ASN A 161 1.20 44.12 80.72
N GLY A 162 1.17 44.23 79.39
CA GLY A 162 1.99 45.18 78.64
C GLY A 162 1.38 45.58 77.30
N THR A 163 2.06 46.49 76.61
CA THR A 163 1.77 46.96 75.25
C THR A 163 3.06 46.89 74.45
N VAL A 164 3.06 46.11 73.38
CA VAL A 164 4.21 45.95 72.48
C VAL A 164 4.53 47.30 71.84
N GLY A 165 5.79 47.74 71.94
CA GLY A 165 6.25 49.04 71.46
C GLY A 165 6.12 50.19 72.46
N SER A 166 5.60 49.97 73.67
CA SER A 166 5.44 51.06 74.66
C SER A 166 5.57 50.67 76.13
N ALA A 167 5.41 49.40 76.52
CA ALA A 167 5.26 49.03 77.92
C ALA A 167 6.49 48.41 78.61
N LEU A 168 6.40 48.50 79.94
CA LEU A 168 7.23 47.91 80.99
C LEU A 168 7.25 46.36 80.87
N PHE A 169 8.42 45.78 81.10
CA PHE A 169 8.79 44.37 80.85
C PHE A 169 7.66 43.35 81.00
N THR A 170 7.33 42.67 79.90
CA THR A 170 6.45 41.49 79.89
C THR A 170 7.24 40.27 79.42
N ARG A 171 6.87 39.06 79.86
CA ARG A 171 7.50 37.81 79.44
C ARG A 171 6.54 36.93 78.68
N VAL A 172 7.02 36.29 77.62
CA VAL A 172 6.32 35.23 76.90
C VAL A 172 7.11 33.93 77.11
N GLU A 173 6.55 33.02 77.88
CA GLU A 173 7.08 31.67 78.06
C GLU A 173 6.67 30.80 76.88
N VAL A 174 7.59 29.98 76.40
CA VAL A 174 7.35 28.96 75.38
C VAL A 174 7.47 27.60 76.06
N ARG A 175 6.40 26.82 76.02
CA ARG A 175 6.30 25.54 76.72
C ARG A 175 5.97 24.41 75.74
N ASP A 176 6.43 23.20 76.04
CA ASP A 176 6.04 21.99 75.29
C ASP A 176 4.66 21.45 75.72
N GLU A 177 4.27 20.32 75.13
CA GLU A 177 3.01 19.62 75.43
C GLU A 177 2.95 19.04 76.85
N SER A 178 4.11 18.76 77.46
CA SER A 178 4.26 18.33 78.85
C SER A 178 4.32 19.52 79.82
N ASN A 179 4.08 20.75 79.32
CA ASN A 179 4.14 22.01 80.05
C ASN A 179 5.53 22.35 80.61
N GLN A 180 6.61 21.71 80.11
CA GLN A 180 7.97 22.12 80.43
C GLN A 180 8.32 23.43 79.73
N LEU A 181 9.09 24.27 80.43
CA LEU A 181 9.55 25.54 79.88
C LEU A 181 10.73 25.30 78.93
N LEU A 182 10.54 25.64 77.66
CA LEU A 182 11.57 25.56 76.62
C LEU A 182 12.30 26.89 76.44
N ASP A 183 11.56 28.00 76.48
CA ASP A 183 12.13 29.34 76.25
C ASP A 183 11.36 30.40 77.05
N ASN A 184 12.00 31.54 77.32
CA ASN A 184 11.42 32.65 78.07
C ASN A 184 11.84 33.99 77.46
N ILE A 185 10.95 34.53 76.62
CA ILE A 185 11.20 35.71 75.81
C ILE A 185 10.84 36.96 76.61
N SER A 186 11.82 37.84 76.83
CA SER A 186 11.59 39.14 77.49
C SER A 186 11.21 40.20 76.47
N ILE A 187 9.95 40.65 76.54
CA ILE A 187 9.41 41.73 75.72
C ILE A 187 9.66 43.06 76.44
N GLY A 188 10.63 43.83 75.94
CA GLY A 188 11.02 45.14 76.46
C GLY A 188 10.56 46.30 75.58
N PHE A 189 11.26 47.43 75.65
CA PHE A 189 11.00 48.67 74.90
C PHE A 189 11.32 48.60 73.39
N GLN A 190 11.33 47.40 72.81
CA GLN A 190 11.63 47.23 71.40
C GLN A 190 10.43 47.66 70.54
N PRO A 191 10.66 48.19 69.32
CA PRO A 191 9.58 48.48 68.38
C PRO A 191 8.68 47.28 68.11
N ALA A 192 7.42 47.55 67.76
CA ALA A 192 6.57 46.50 67.22
C ALA A 192 7.20 45.87 65.97
N GLY A 193 7.05 44.56 65.82
CA GLY A 193 7.67 43.78 64.74
C GLY A 193 9.11 43.33 65.01
N SER A 194 9.72 43.71 66.14
CA SER A 194 11.02 43.17 66.53
C SER A 194 11.00 41.64 66.60
N VAL A 195 12.05 41.03 66.06
CA VAL A 195 12.20 39.58 65.93
C VAL A 195 12.93 39.04 67.15
N TYR A 196 12.32 38.05 67.79
CA TYR A 196 12.89 37.30 68.91
C TYR A 196 13.17 35.87 68.44
N THR A 197 14.43 35.47 68.41
CA THR A 197 14.84 34.11 68.02
C THR A 197 14.74 33.17 69.21
N LEU A 198 14.05 32.06 69.02
CA LEU A 198 13.92 31.00 69.99
C LEU A 198 15.10 30.02 69.90
N GLN A 199 15.37 29.28 70.97
CA GLN A 199 16.41 28.24 71.00
C GLN A 199 16.19 27.14 69.93
N ASN A 200 14.94 26.90 69.54
CA ASN A 200 14.59 25.90 68.53
C ASN A 200 14.66 26.42 67.08
N GLY A 201 15.22 27.61 66.85
CA GLY A 201 15.41 28.21 65.53
C GLY A 201 14.18 28.92 64.94
N LEU A 202 13.01 28.78 65.57
CA LEU A 202 11.87 29.62 65.24
C LEU A 202 12.11 31.07 65.67
N THR A 203 11.34 31.97 65.09
CA THR A 203 11.31 33.37 65.51
C THR A 203 9.89 33.81 65.84
N LEU A 204 9.76 34.69 66.82
CA LEU A 204 8.52 35.37 67.17
C LEU A 204 8.68 36.86 66.89
N SER A 205 7.72 37.46 66.20
CA SER A 205 7.50 38.90 66.25
C SER A 205 6.06 39.20 66.65
N LEU A 206 5.84 40.37 67.23
CA LEU A 206 4.54 40.81 67.71
C LEU A 206 4.21 42.17 67.08
N SER A 207 2.99 42.31 66.56
CA SER A 207 2.47 43.64 66.17
C SER A 207 2.33 44.54 67.40
N SER A 208 2.13 45.84 67.17
CA SER A 208 1.66 46.73 68.23
C SER A 208 0.34 46.20 68.80
N GLY A 209 0.16 46.32 70.11
CA GLY A 209 -1.03 45.85 70.80
C GLY A 209 -0.75 45.44 72.24
N THR A 210 -1.80 45.12 72.97
CA THR A 210 -1.73 44.71 74.38
C THR A 210 -1.42 43.23 74.53
N LEU A 211 -0.65 42.89 75.56
CA LEU A 211 -0.42 41.54 76.07
C LEU A 211 -1.04 41.45 77.46
N ARG A 212 -1.86 40.42 77.70
CA ARG A 212 -2.48 40.14 78.99
C ARG A 212 -1.95 38.84 79.56
N VAL A 213 -1.62 38.85 80.85
CA VAL A 213 -1.13 37.67 81.56
C VAL A 213 -2.09 36.49 81.40
N ASN A 214 -1.54 35.27 81.33
CA ASN A 214 -2.25 34.01 81.12
C ASN A 214 -2.92 33.84 79.74
N ASN A 215 -2.87 34.84 78.85
CA ASN A 215 -3.30 34.64 77.47
C ASN A 215 -2.24 33.81 76.75
N THR A 216 -2.69 32.85 75.94
CA THR A 216 -1.81 31.92 75.23
C THR A 216 -2.16 31.81 73.76
N PHE A 217 -1.21 31.38 72.95
CA PHE A 217 -1.49 30.83 71.62
C PHE A 217 -0.63 29.58 71.41
N THR A 218 -0.99 28.79 70.41
CA THR A 218 -0.27 27.55 70.09
C THR A 218 0.33 27.58 68.69
N VAL A 219 1.42 26.83 68.53
CA VAL A 219 2.09 26.57 67.25
C VAL A 219 2.42 25.09 67.21
N GLU A 220 1.92 24.38 66.20
CA GLU A 220 2.36 23.02 65.90
C GLU A 220 3.67 23.07 65.14
N VAL A 221 4.64 22.28 65.57
CA VAL A 221 5.93 22.12 64.90
C VAL A 221 6.12 20.68 64.46
N PHE A 222 6.72 20.48 63.29
CA PHE A 222 6.94 19.16 62.71
C PHE A 222 8.42 18.96 62.40
N ALA A 223 9.03 17.93 63.00
CA ALA A 223 10.45 17.64 62.83
C ALA A 223 10.79 16.90 61.52
N ASN A 224 9.79 16.28 60.88
CA ASN A 224 9.98 15.42 59.69
C ASN A 224 8.96 15.71 58.58
N VAL A 225 8.29 16.86 58.64
CA VAL A 225 7.36 17.30 57.59
C VAL A 225 7.94 18.58 57.00
N GLY A 226 8.27 18.54 55.71
CA GLY A 226 8.84 19.67 55.01
C GLY A 226 7.87 20.84 54.86
N SER A 227 8.43 22.04 54.65
CA SER A 227 7.65 23.24 54.37
C SER A 227 7.39 23.37 52.88
N ALA A 228 6.12 23.49 52.48
CA ALA A 228 5.72 23.76 51.09
C ALA A 228 5.39 25.24 50.88
N PRO A 229 5.81 25.86 49.76
CA PRO A 229 5.37 27.20 49.41
C PRO A 229 3.90 27.22 49.00
N ASP A 230 3.18 28.30 49.33
CA ASP A 230 1.82 28.53 48.84
C ASP A 230 1.88 29.47 47.62
N PRO A 231 1.70 28.93 46.40
CA PRO A 231 1.89 29.70 45.17
C PRO A 231 0.79 30.75 44.92
N SER A 232 -0.28 30.74 45.72
CA SER A 232 -1.39 31.70 45.63
C SER A 232 -1.17 32.97 46.45
N LYS A 233 -0.27 32.93 47.44
CA LYS A 233 -0.02 34.04 48.37
C LYS A 233 0.95 35.06 47.79
N ALA A 234 0.73 36.32 48.16
CA ALA A 234 1.57 37.43 47.75
C ALA A 234 2.98 37.36 48.36
N PHE A 235 4.00 37.84 47.67
CA PHE A 235 5.39 37.82 48.15
C PHE A 235 5.61 38.67 49.41
N ASN A 236 4.87 39.77 49.55
CA ASN A 236 4.81 40.59 50.76
C ASN A 236 3.79 40.11 51.79
N GLY A 237 3.20 38.94 51.56
CA GLY A 237 2.30 38.30 52.50
C GLY A 237 3.01 38.04 53.84
N THR A 238 2.29 38.27 54.92
CA THR A 238 2.77 38.06 56.29
C THR A 238 1.83 37.13 57.03
N ARG A 239 2.28 36.55 58.15
CA ARG A 239 1.44 35.65 58.97
C ARG A 239 0.90 34.51 58.08
N ASN A 240 -0.38 34.17 58.21
CA ASN A 240 -1.04 33.11 57.42
C ASN A 240 -1.22 33.44 55.93
N ASN A 241 -0.80 34.63 55.48
CA ASN A 241 -0.73 34.99 54.08
C ASN A 241 0.70 34.96 53.54
N SER A 242 1.69 34.48 54.31
CA SER A 242 3.05 34.26 53.81
C SER A 242 3.06 33.24 52.66
N PRO A 243 3.85 33.45 51.61
CA PRO A 243 4.05 32.47 50.53
C PRO A 243 4.92 31.28 50.96
N ASN A 244 5.48 31.31 52.16
CA ASN A 244 6.34 30.26 52.72
C ASN A 244 7.48 29.84 51.77
N LEU A 245 8.11 30.84 51.12
CA LEU A 245 9.34 30.63 50.35
C LEU A 245 10.47 30.12 51.25
N GLN A 246 11.48 29.49 50.65
CA GLN A 246 12.62 29.01 51.41
C GLN A 246 13.28 30.15 52.21
N PRO A 247 13.57 29.93 53.50
CA PRO A 247 14.26 30.91 54.33
C PRO A 247 15.58 31.36 53.70
N GLY A 248 15.83 32.68 53.75
CA GLY A 248 16.97 33.31 53.07
C GLY A 248 16.71 33.74 51.64
N LEU A 249 15.57 33.35 51.04
CA LEU A 249 15.12 33.87 49.75
C LEU A 249 13.96 34.85 49.96
N ALA A 250 13.98 35.94 49.21
CA ALA A 250 12.92 36.93 49.21
C ALA A 250 12.67 37.39 47.77
N VAL A 251 11.41 37.72 47.49
CA VAL A 251 11.00 38.33 46.22
C VAL A 251 10.49 39.73 46.52
N THR A 252 11.03 40.71 45.80
CA THR A 252 10.67 42.13 45.94
C THR A 252 10.25 42.70 44.59
N SER A 253 9.80 43.96 44.57
CA SER A 253 9.41 44.60 43.31
C SER A 253 10.65 44.80 42.43
N GLY A 254 10.55 44.38 41.18
CA GLY A 254 11.65 44.42 40.21
C GLY A 254 11.23 43.76 38.90
N SER A 255 12.20 43.25 38.16
CA SER A 255 11.94 42.51 36.91
C SER A 255 13.04 41.52 36.59
N PHE A 256 12.74 40.59 35.69
CA PHE A 256 13.70 39.72 35.00
C PHE A 256 13.30 39.60 33.52
N ARG A 257 14.10 38.94 32.68
CA ARG A 257 13.73 38.66 31.29
C ARG A 257 13.59 37.17 31.01
N VAL A 258 12.66 36.83 30.12
CA VAL A 258 12.49 35.51 29.52
C VAL A 258 12.55 35.69 28.01
N ASN A 259 13.52 35.09 27.33
CA ASN A 259 13.73 35.26 25.88
C ASN A 259 13.71 36.73 25.43
N GLY A 260 14.39 37.59 26.20
CA GLY A 260 14.44 39.03 25.96
C GLY A 260 13.19 39.83 26.37
N ALA A 261 12.05 39.19 26.63
CA ALA A 261 10.84 39.87 27.10
C ALA A 261 10.92 40.16 28.61
N THR A 262 10.63 41.40 29.02
CA THR A 262 10.65 41.81 30.43
C THR A 262 9.41 41.35 31.18
N ILE A 263 9.61 40.71 32.32
CA ILE A 263 8.58 40.28 33.26
C ILE A 263 8.71 41.12 34.53
N ASN A 264 7.70 41.96 34.79
CA ASN A 264 7.63 42.79 35.99
C ASN A 264 7.05 41.99 37.17
N VAL A 265 7.78 41.99 38.27
CA VAL A 265 7.40 41.38 39.55
C VAL A 265 7.10 42.49 40.54
N LEU A 266 5.96 42.40 41.22
CA LEU A 266 5.54 43.32 42.26
C LEU A 266 5.55 42.62 43.61
N ALA A 267 5.71 43.38 44.69
CA ALA A 267 5.69 42.83 46.04
C ALA A 267 4.36 42.13 46.38
N ASN A 268 3.24 42.56 45.78
CA ASN A 268 1.92 41.95 45.99
C ASN A 268 1.59 40.83 44.98
N ASP A 269 2.50 40.49 44.06
CA ASP A 269 2.37 39.31 43.20
C ASP A 269 2.53 38.03 44.01
N SER A 270 1.97 36.94 43.51
CA SER A 270 2.24 35.55 43.92
C SER A 270 3.05 34.79 42.86
N ILE A 271 3.53 33.59 43.20
CA ILE A 271 4.15 32.67 42.21
C ILE A 271 3.21 32.50 41.02
N ASN A 272 1.94 32.16 41.26
CA ASN A 272 0.95 31.96 40.19
C ASN A 272 0.78 33.19 39.30
N SER A 273 0.78 34.40 39.89
CA SER A 273 0.65 35.62 39.10
C SER A 273 1.87 35.90 38.22
N VAL A 274 3.09 35.61 38.70
CA VAL A 274 4.32 35.76 37.89
C VAL A 274 4.36 34.72 36.77
N LEU A 275 4.01 33.46 37.04
CA LEU A 275 3.91 32.42 36.01
C LEU A 275 2.86 32.77 34.94
N THR A 276 1.75 33.38 35.35
CA THR A 276 0.74 33.92 34.43
C THR A 276 1.33 35.03 33.56
N LYS A 277 2.08 35.98 34.14
CA LYS A 277 2.77 37.04 33.39
C LYS A 277 3.77 36.48 32.37
N ILE A 278 4.55 35.45 32.72
CA ILE A 278 5.43 34.76 31.77
C ILE A 278 4.61 34.19 30.62
N THR A 279 3.56 33.42 30.94
CA THR A 279 2.70 32.74 29.95
C THR A 279 1.99 33.72 29.01
N GLN A 280 1.62 34.90 29.48
CA GLN A 280 0.93 35.93 28.69
C GLN A 280 1.89 36.87 27.94
N SER A 281 3.20 36.81 28.22
CA SER A 281 4.20 37.67 27.58
C SER A 281 4.50 37.28 26.14
N THR A 282 5.27 38.12 25.45
CA THR A 282 5.83 37.84 24.13
C THR A 282 7.04 36.90 24.15
N ALA A 283 7.42 36.33 25.31
CA ALA A 283 8.57 35.44 25.45
C ALA A 283 8.42 34.09 24.70
N GLY A 284 7.20 33.75 24.28
CA GLY A 284 6.92 32.48 23.62
C GLY A 284 6.94 31.27 24.57
N VAL A 285 6.88 31.49 25.89
CA VAL A 285 6.99 30.42 26.90
C VAL A 285 5.68 30.27 27.67
N THR A 286 5.31 29.03 27.99
CA THR A 286 4.27 28.69 28.98
C THR A 286 4.95 28.33 30.30
N ALA A 287 4.45 28.86 31.41
CA ALA A 287 5.01 28.65 32.74
C ALA A 287 3.96 28.04 33.68
N THR A 288 4.32 26.95 34.37
CA THR A 288 3.42 26.23 35.28
C THR A 288 4.10 25.94 36.61
N TYR A 289 3.28 25.76 37.65
CA TYR A 289 3.71 25.27 38.96
C TYR A 289 3.22 23.85 39.14
N ASP A 290 4.15 22.91 39.34
CA ASP A 290 3.84 21.55 39.77
C ASP A 290 3.77 21.53 41.31
N ALA A 291 2.57 21.31 41.85
CA ALA A 291 2.35 21.27 43.28
C ALA A 291 2.86 19.97 43.94
N ALA A 292 2.96 18.87 43.18
CA ALA A 292 3.45 17.61 43.72
C ALA A 292 4.99 17.63 43.84
N GLY A 293 5.65 18.14 42.80
CA GLY A 293 7.09 18.35 42.79
C GLY A 293 7.55 19.64 43.44
N GLU A 294 6.64 20.56 43.80
CA GLU A 294 6.93 21.93 44.26
C GLU A 294 7.92 22.68 43.38
N ARG A 295 7.71 22.63 42.06
CA ARG A 295 8.63 23.14 41.04
C ARG A 295 7.94 24.02 40.02
N VAL A 296 8.71 24.94 39.44
CA VAL A 296 8.30 25.70 38.27
C VAL A 296 8.83 25.03 37.03
N LEU A 297 7.97 24.89 36.02
CA LEU A 297 8.32 24.41 34.69
C LEU A 297 8.03 25.50 33.65
N LEU A 298 9.04 25.80 32.85
CA LEU A 298 8.94 26.64 31.66
C LEU A 298 9.03 25.75 30.41
N THR A 299 8.09 25.92 29.48
CA THR A 299 8.02 25.16 28.23
C THR A 299 7.85 26.13 27.07
N GLN A 300 8.66 25.97 26.03
CA GLN A 300 8.49 26.71 24.77
C GLN A 300 7.12 26.42 24.15
N LYS A 301 6.45 27.46 23.63
CA LYS A 301 5.17 27.30 22.92
C LYS A 301 5.36 26.78 21.51
N THR A 302 6.53 27.04 20.92
CA THR A 302 6.91 26.52 19.61
C THR A 302 7.81 25.31 19.82
N GLU A 303 7.39 24.17 19.28
CA GLU A 303 8.19 22.95 19.25
C GLU A 303 9.31 23.06 18.21
N GLY A 304 10.39 22.31 18.40
CA GLY A 304 11.55 22.31 17.51
C GLY A 304 12.88 22.48 18.24
N ALA A 305 13.98 22.22 17.55
CA ALA A 305 15.33 22.34 18.08
C ALA A 305 15.80 23.80 18.17
N ALA A 306 15.27 24.69 17.32
CA ALA A 306 15.67 26.10 17.30
C ALA A 306 15.10 26.95 18.47
N PRO A 307 13.82 26.83 18.89
CA PRO A 307 13.30 27.55 20.05
C PRO A 307 14.03 27.19 21.35
N THR A 308 14.40 28.20 22.14
CA THR A 308 15.17 28.05 23.39
C THR A 308 14.55 28.84 24.54
N ILE A 309 14.97 28.60 25.79
CA ILE A 309 14.55 29.39 26.95
C ILE A 309 15.79 30.02 27.59
N THR A 310 15.81 31.34 27.64
CA THR A 310 16.86 32.15 28.27
C THR A 310 16.27 33.00 29.38
N LEU A 311 16.98 33.06 30.51
CA LEU A 311 16.58 33.80 31.71
C LEU A 311 17.74 34.72 32.12
N ASP A 312 17.48 36.01 32.27
CA ASP A 312 18.52 36.97 32.65
C ASP A 312 17.98 38.19 33.42
N ASN A 313 18.91 39.00 33.92
CA ASN A 313 18.66 40.33 34.51
C ASN A 313 17.63 40.37 35.64
N ASP A 314 17.63 39.36 36.54
CA ASP A 314 16.72 39.34 37.68
C ASP A 314 17.14 40.32 38.78
N THR A 315 16.30 41.33 38.97
CA THR A 315 16.38 42.34 40.05
C THR A 315 15.32 42.12 41.12
N SER A 316 14.37 41.21 40.89
CA SER A 316 13.26 40.91 41.80
C SER A 316 13.60 39.83 42.83
N GLY A 317 14.56 38.95 42.51
CA GLY A 317 14.90 37.76 43.29
C GLY A 317 14.01 36.55 42.97
N PHE A 318 13.06 36.69 42.04
CA PHE A 318 12.12 35.62 41.68
C PHE A 318 12.80 34.39 41.09
N LEU A 319 13.82 34.54 40.21
CA LEU A 319 14.49 33.39 39.60
C LEU A 319 15.27 32.55 40.62
N ALA A 320 15.82 33.19 41.65
CA ALA A 320 16.48 32.51 42.75
C ALA A 320 15.45 31.80 43.65
N ALA A 321 14.35 32.46 44.00
CA ALA A 321 13.26 31.89 44.79
C ALA A 321 12.57 30.71 44.08
N ALA A 322 12.38 30.81 42.76
CA ALA A 322 11.81 29.76 41.92
C ALA A 322 12.81 28.66 41.53
N LYS A 323 14.08 28.74 41.98
CA LYS A 323 15.15 27.76 41.67
C LYS A 323 15.43 27.58 40.18
N LEU A 324 15.23 28.65 39.39
CA LEU A 324 15.47 28.66 37.94
C LEU A 324 16.86 29.19 37.57
N THR A 325 17.57 29.79 38.53
CA THR A 325 18.95 30.26 38.32
C THR A 325 19.86 29.06 38.08
N GLY A 326 20.47 28.98 36.89
CA GLY A 326 21.33 27.86 36.49
C GLY A 326 20.59 26.55 36.23
N ALA A 327 19.26 26.58 36.12
CA ALA A 327 18.47 25.42 35.74
C ALA A 327 18.88 24.89 34.36
N PRO A 328 19.01 23.56 34.18
CA PRO A 328 19.40 22.99 32.90
C PRO A 328 18.28 23.17 31.88
N LEU A 329 18.66 23.60 30.68
CA LEU A 329 17.78 23.61 29.51
C LEU A 329 17.79 22.22 28.88
N SER A 330 16.61 21.62 28.74
CA SER A 330 16.36 20.48 27.86
C SER A 330 15.94 21.02 26.49
N PRO A 331 16.79 20.93 25.45
CA PRO A 331 16.47 21.45 24.12
C PRO A 331 15.26 20.73 23.52
N GLY A 332 14.47 21.46 22.73
CA GLY A 332 13.43 20.85 21.91
C GLY A 332 14.04 20.03 20.77
N GLN A 333 13.19 19.32 20.04
CA GLN A 333 13.57 18.52 18.88
C GLN A 333 12.64 18.84 17.72
N ASP A 334 13.15 18.90 16.51
CA ASP A 334 12.32 19.06 15.31
C ASP A 334 11.56 17.77 15.00
N ALA A 335 10.37 17.92 14.40
CA ALA A 335 9.71 16.80 13.76
C ALA A 335 10.51 16.39 12.52
N GLY A 336 10.66 15.09 12.29
CA GLY A 336 11.38 14.61 11.11
C GLY A 336 11.27 13.11 10.93
N ASN A 337 11.26 12.69 9.67
CA ASN A 337 11.46 11.31 9.30
C ASN A 337 12.96 11.05 9.23
N ASP A 338 13.46 10.04 9.93
CA ASP A 338 14.88 9.68 9.88
C ASP A 338 15.38 9.42 8.44
N ALA A 339 14.53 9.02 7.50
CA ALA A 339 14.89 8.83 6.09
C ALA A 339 15.27 10.13 5.36
N ASP A 340 14.87 11.29 5.87
CA ASP A 340 15.12 12.61 5.28
C ASP A 340 16.33 13.31 5.89
N ARG A 341 16.93 12.73 6.94
CA ARG A 341 18.12 13.26 7.62
C ARG A 341 19.42 12.76 6.96
N PRO A 342 20.54 13.49 7.11
CA PRO A 342 21.83 13.02 6.62
C PRO A 342 22.14 11.60 7.11
N LEU A 343 22.59 10.73 6.19
CA LEU A 343 22.76 9.31 6.47
C LEU A 343 23.69 9.04 7.67
N GLY A 344 24.72 9.87 7.83
CA GLY A 344 25.71 9.78 8.91
C GLY A 344 25.18 10.14 10.30
N GLU A 345 23.97 10.70 10.42
CA GLU A 345 23.33 10.94 11.72
C GLU A 345 22.52 9.74 12.22
N LEU A 346 22.34 8.72 11.38
CA LEU A 346 21.52 7.56 11.68
C LEU A 346 22.37 6.44 12.29
N ALA A 347 21.92 5.89 13.42
CA ALA A 347 22.64 4.84 14.13
C ALA A 347 22.86 3.59 13.26
N GLY A 348 21.88 3.22 12.43
CA GLY A 348 21.96 2.08 11.51
C GLY A 348 22.96 2.24 10.36
N PHE A 349 23.48 3.45 10.14
CA PHE A 349 24.35 3.79 9.02
C PHE A 349 25.74 4.29 9.44
N GLN A 350 26.10 4.19 10.72
CA GLN A 350 27.42 4.63 11.22
C GLN A 350 28.61 3.88 10.59
N GLY A 351 28.37 2.67 10.06
CA GLY A 351 29.38 1.89 9.31
C GLY A 351 29.49 2.24 7.82
N VAL A 352 28.64 3.14 7.31
CA VAL A 352 28.61 3.53 5.89
C VAL A 352 29.54 4.71 5.65
N THR A 353 30.34 4.62 4.59
CA THR A 353 31.23 5.70 4.15
C THR A 353 30.69 6.40 2.91
N SER A 354 31.09 7.66 2.69
CA SER A 354 30.73 8.39 1.47
C SER A 354 31.46 7.78 0.26
N GLY A 355 30.80 7.75 -0.90
CA GLY A 355 31.33 7.09 -2.10
C GLY A 355 30.28 6.96 -3.18
N SER A 356 30.20 5.81 -3.85
CA SER A 356 29.20 5.53 -4.88
C SER A 356 28.50 4.19 -4.67
N LEU A 357 27.22 4.14 -5.00
CA LEU A 357 26.46 2.92 -5.20
C LEU A 357 26.39 2.65 -6.70
N VAL A 358 26.91 1.52 -7.16
CA VAL A 358 26.83 1.11 -8.56
C VAL A 358 25.56 0.30 -8.79
N VAL A 359 24.71 0.77 -9.69
CA VAL A 359 23.46 0.08 -10.07
C VAL A 359 23.46 -0.15 -11.58
N ASN A 360 23.40 -1.41 -12.00
CA ASN A 360 23.50 -1.82 -13.41
C ASN A 360 24.71 -1.23 -14.16
N GLY A 361 25.83 -1.04 -13.44
CA GLY A 361 27.08 -0.49 -13.99
C GLY A 361 27.19 1.03 -13.97
N GLU A 362 26.15 1.75 -13.53
CA GLU A 362 26.18 3.20 -13.38
C GLU A 362 26.44 3.60 -11.92
N GLU A 363 27.37 4.54 -11.71
CA GLU A 363 27.72 5.03 -10.38
C GLU A 363 26.78 6.13 -9.89
N ILE A 364 26.19 5.93 -8.71
CA ILE A 364 25.38 6.91 -8.00
C ILE A 364 26.19 7.40 -6.80
N ALA A 365 26.83 8.56 -6.94
CA ALA A 365 27.60 9.18 -5.86
C ALA A 365 26.68 9.61 -4.70
N PHE A 366 27.15 9.51 -3.46
CA PHE A 366 26.48 10.04 -2.28
C PHE A 366 27.47 10.45 -1.17
N ASN A 367 27.05 11.39 -0.32
CA ASN A 367 27.81 11.87 0.84
C ASN A 367 27.00 11.68 2.14
N THR A 368 27.52 10.90 3.09
CA THR A 368 26.82 10.58 4.35
C THR A 368 26.55 11.80 5.24
N ALA A 369 27.33 12.88 5.12
CA ALA A 369 27.12 14.10 5.89
C ALA A 369 26.07 15.05 5.30
N ALA A 370 25.67 14.85 4.04
CA ALA A 370 24.79 15.78 3.32
C ALA A 370 23.55 15.10 2.72
N ASP A 371 23.70 13.90 2.18
CA ASP A 371 22.62 13.15 1.54
C ASP A 371 21.83 12.32 2.56
N SER A 372 20.51 12.31 2.40
CA SER A 372 19.59 11.45 3.14
C SER A 372 19.33 10.13 2.42
N LEU A 373 18.84 9.12 3.13
CA LEU A 373 18.45 7.85 2.50
C LEU A 373 17.45 8.08 1.38
N ARG A 374 16.42 8.91 1.61
CA ARG A 374 15.41 9.20 0.59
C ARG A 374 16.01 9.85 -0.65
N SER A 375 16.91 10.83 -0.46
CA SER A 375 17.57 11.50 -1.59
C SER A 375 18.42 10.54 -2.43
N ILE A 376 19.05 9.54 -1.82
CA ILE A 376 19.86 8.52 -2.52
C ILE A 376 18.94 7.60 -3.33
N LEU A 377 17.84 7.11 -2.74
CA LEU A 377 16.88 6.24 -3.43
C LEU A 377 16.17 6.95 -4.59
N ASP A 378 15.85 8.24 -4.41
CA ASP A 378 15.29 9.08 -5.48
C ASP A 378 16.31 9.27 -6.62
N ARG A 379 17.59 9.49 -6.29
CA ARG A 379 18.66 9.62 -7.28
C ARG A 379 18.81 8.33 -8.10
N VAL A 380 18.73 7.16 -7.48
CA VAL A 380 18.69 5.87 -8.20
C VAL A 380 17.46 5.80 -9.12
N SER A 381 16.28 6.10 -8.60
CA SER A 381 15.02 6.02 -9.35
C SER A 381 14.90 7.07 -10.48
N GLN A 382 15.66 8.16 -10.42
CA GLN A 382 15.72 9.20 -11.47
C GLN A 382 16.86 8.98 -12.48
N SER A 383 17.84 8.16 -12.13
CA SER A 383 18.99 7.86 -13.00
C SER A 383 18.63 6.95 -14.20
N LEU A 384 19.58 6.86 -15.13
CA LEU A 384 19.54 5.97 -16.30
C LEU A 384 19.93 4.51 -15.96
N THR A 385 20.16 4.19 -14.69
CA THR A 385 20.43 2.82 -14.19
C THR A 385 19.39 1.79 -14.61
N GLY A 386 18.17 2.22 -14.94
CA GLY A 386 17.06 1.34 -15.27
C GLY A 386 16.55 0.54 -14.07
N ALA A 387 16.77 1.03 -12.85
CA ALA A 387 16.27 0.43 -11.62
C ALA A 387 15.48 1.45 -10.78
N ASP A 388 14.39 0.98 -10.16
CA ASP A 388 13.67 1.73 -9.13
C ASP A 388 14.18 1.29 -7.75
N ALA A 389 14.32 2.25 -6.84
CA ALA A 389 14.68 2.02 -5.46
C ALA A 389 13.58 2.59 -4.56
N THR A 390 12.91 1.72 -3.82
CA THR A 390 11.74 2.10 -3.01
C THR A 390 11.99 1.82 -1.54
N LEU A 391 11.61 2.75 -0.67
CA LEU A 391 11.50 2.54 0.77
C LEU A 391 10.03 2.24 1.11
N ASP A 392 9.75 1.02 1.57
CA ASP A 392 8.44 0.69 2.14
C ASP A 392 8.29 1.44 3.48
N ALA A 393 7.32 2.35 3.56
CA ALA A 393 7.07 3.15 4.74
C ALA A 393 6.61 2.32 5.96
N ALA A 394 5.93 1.19 5.75
CA ALA A 394 5.41 0.36 6.84
C ALA A 394 6.48 -0.59 7.41
N GLY A 395 7.25 -1.23 6.53
CA GLY A 395 8.33 -2.13 6.91
C GLY A 395 9.67 -1.43 7.19
N GLN A 396 9.83 -0.19 6.70
CA GLN A 396 11.09 0.57 6.67
C GLN A 396 12.21 -0.24 6.02
N ARG A 397 11.88 -0.84 4.87
CA ARG A 397 12.76 -1.72 4.11
C ARG A 397 12.98 -1.14 2.73
N VAL A 398 14.22 -1.19 2.28
CA VAL A 398 14.57 -0.83 0.91
C VAL A 398 14.46 -2.06 0.01
N GLN A 399 13.93 -1.86 -1.19
CA GLN A 399 13.97 -2.82 -2.28
C GLN A 399 14.41 -2.12 -3.57
N PHE A 400 15.26 -2.78 -4.33
CA PHE A 400 15.61 -2.37 -5.69
C PHE A 400 14.91 -3.30 -6.70
N ARG A 401 14.42 -2.73 -7.79
CA ARG A 401 13.73 -3.45 -8.85
C ARG A 401 14.20 -2.95 -10.21
N SER A 402 14.48 -3.87 -11.13
CA SER A 402 14.70 -3.50 -12.54
C SER A 402 13.41 -2.96 -13.16
N ARG A 403 13.50 -1.82 -13.86
CA ARG A 403 12.40 -1.26 -14.67
C ARG A 403 12.12 -2.11 -15.92
N ASN A 404 13.12 -2.90 -16.35
CA ASN A 404 13.02 -3.76 -17.52
C ASN A 404 12.70 -5.21 -17.10
N ALA A 405 11.56 -5.73 -17.58
CA ALA A 405 11.04 -7.05 -17.22
C ALA A 405 11.99 -8.23 -17.51
N SER A 406 12.99 -8.04 -18.36
CA SER A 406 13.92 -9.08 -18.79
C SER A 406 15.39 -8.76 -18.50
N ALA A 407 15.68 -7.63 -17.85
CA ALA A 407 17.05 -7.25 -17.53
C ALA A 407 17.42 -7.69 -16.12
N ASN A 408 18.67 -8.12 -15.96
CA ASN A 408 19.28 -8.33 -14.65
C ASN A 408 19.32 -7.02 -13.86
N LEU A 409 19.36 -7.13 -12.55
CA LEU A 409 19.63 -6.04 -11.63
C LEU A 409 20.97 -6.31 -10.94
N SER A 410 21.99 -5.51 -11.26
CA SER A 410 23.30 -5.57 -10.59
C SER A 410 23.38 -4.47 -9.55
N LEU A 411 23.68 -4.83 -8.30
CA LEU A 411 23.92 -3.90 -7.20
C LEU A 411 25.34 -4.13 -6.67
N ASP A 412 26.09 -3.05 -6.51
CA ASP A 412 27.38 -3.06 -5.84
C ASP A 412 27.56 -1.76 -5.06
N ASP A 413 27.82 -1.84 -3.75
CA ASP A 413 28.04 -0.66 -2.91
C ASP A 413 29.45 -0.09 -3.01
N ASN A 414 30.31 -0.65 -3.89
CA ASN A 414 31.68 -0.20 -4.12
C ASN A 414 32.51 -0.09 -2.83
N GLY A 415 32.22 -0.95 -1.84
CA GLY A 415 32.89 -0.96 -0.55
C GLY A 415 32.43 0.13 0.43
N THR A 416 31.40 0.91 0.10
CA THR A 416 30.86 1.94 1.01
C THR A 416 30.14 1.35 2.22
N GLY A 417 29.72 0.08 2.16
CA GLY A 417 28.94 -0.60 3.19
C GLY A 417 27.43 -0.28 3.16
N LEU A 418 26.97 0.53 2.19
CA LEU A 418 25.58 0.97 2.10
C LEU A 418 24.61 -0.21 1.95
N LEU A 419 24.89 -1.16 1.06
CA LEU A 419 23.99 -2.31 0.85
C LEU A 419 23.92 -3.18 2.10
N SER A 420 25.04 -3.38 2.79
CA SER A 420 25.06 -4.12 4.06
C SER A 420 24.21 -3.45 5.13
N ALA A 421 24.29 -2.12 5.28
CA ALA A 421 23.44 -1.36 6.20
C ALA A 421 21.94 -1.46 5.85
N LEU A 422 21.62 -1.62 4.56
CA LEU A 422 20.26 -1.88 4.09
C LEU A 422 19.80 -3.34 4.30
N GLY A 423 20.68 -4.23 4.77
CA GLY A 423 20.41 -5.67 4.85
C GLY A 423 20.37 -6.35 3.48
N LEU A 424 21.04 -5.77 2.50
CA LEU A 424 21.21 -6.26 1.14
C LEU A 424 22.67 -6.66 0.91
N THR A 425 22.93 -7.32 -0.21
CA THR A 425 24.27 -7.79 -0.60
C THR A 425 24.59 -7.31 -2.00
N SER A 426 25.84 -6.94 -2.25
CA SER A 426 26.33 -6.71 -3.63
C SER A 426 26.20 -8.01 -4.44
N ALA A 427 25.34 -8.00 -5.45
CA ALA A 427 24.99 -9.18 -6.24
C ALA A 427 24.32 -8.78 -7.56
N THR A 428 24.29 -9.73 -8.50
CA THR A 428 23.44 -9.63 -9.69
C THR A 428 22.22 -10.52 -9.52
N TYR A 429 21.04 -9.91 -9.55
CA TYR A 429 19.75 -10.57 -9.47
C TYR A 429 19.21 -10.79 -10.88
N GLU A 430 18.80 -12.02 -11.16
CA GLU A 430 18.21 -12.37 -12.45
C GLU A 430 16.69 -12.17 -12.42
N PRO A 431 16.05 -11.80 -13.56
CA PRO A 431 14.60 -11.80 -13.66
C PRO A 431 14.08 -13.22 -13.46
N SER A 432 12.88 -13.36 -12.89
CA SER A 432 12.26 -14.68 -12.84
C SER A 432 11.93 -15.11 -14.26
N ARG A 433 12.34 -16.31 -14.67
CA ARG A 433 11.92 -16.91 -15.94
C ARG A 433 10.76 -17.86 -15.64
N SER A 434 9.54 -17.42 -15.88
CA SER A 434 8.39 -18.33 -15.85
C SER A 434 8.25 -18.98 -17.22
N GLU A 435 8.91 -20.13 -17.41
CA GLU A 435 8.76 -20.95 -18.62
C GLU A 435 7.39 -21.64 -18.61
N THR A 436 6.33 -20.87 -18.89
CA THR A 436 4.99 -21.45 -19.05
C THR A 436 4.83 -21.87 -20.50
N THR A 437 5.11 -23.15 -20.78
CA THR A 437 4.81 -23.74 -22.08
C THR A 437 3.31 -23.98 -22.19
N TYR A 438 2.59 -23.17 -22.95
CA TYR A 438 1.25 -23.54 -23.41
C TYR A 438 1.32 -24.13 -24.81
N ARG A 439 0.82 -25.37 -24.96
CA ARG A 439 0.63 -25.98 -26.28
C ARG A 439 -0.60 -25.37 -26.94
N ARG A 440 -0.39 -24.56 -27.97
CA ARG A 440 -1.48 -24.14 -28.84
C ARG A 440 -1.52 -25.05 -30.06
N THR A 441 -2.59 -25.85 -30.16
CA THR A 441 -2.88 -26.61 -31.38
C THR A 441 -3.58 -25.68 -32.37
N VAL A 442 -2.92 -25.33 -33.47
CA VAL A 442 -3.54 -24.59 -34.57
C VAL A 442 -3.93 -25.60 -35.64
N SER A 443 -5.22 -25.67 -35.95
CA SER A 443 -5.74 -26.51 -37.03
C SER A 443 -5.69 -25.73 -38.35
N THR A 444 -4.68 -25.98 -39.20
CA THR A 444 -4.51 -25.31 -40.50
C THR A 444 -4.87 -26.24 -41.65
N VAL A 445 -5.32 -25.67 -42.78
CA VAL A 445 -5.59 -26.41 -44.03
C VAL A 445 -4.32 -26.45 -44.85
N VAL A 446 -3.95 -27.66 -45.32
CA VAL A 446 -2.78 -27.85 -46.17
C VAL A 446 -2.96 -27.08 -47.48
N PRO A 447 -2.03 -26.19 -47.88
CA PRO A 447 -2.17 -25.37 -49.08
C PRO A 447 -2.46 -26.17 -50.35
N GLN A 448 -1.80 -27.31 -50.51
CA GLN A 448 -1.98 -28.18 -51.68
C GLN A 448 -3.38 -28.81 -51.72
N GLN A 449 -3.94 -29.18 -50.57
CA GLN A 449 -5.29 -29.74 -50.52
C GLN A 449 -6.31 -28.70 -50.96
N ALA A 450 -6.18 -27.46 -50.48
CA ALA A 450 -7.07 -26.38 -50.88
C ALA A 450 -6.97 -26.03 -52.38
N ARG A 451 -5.76 -26.07 -52.96
CA ARG A 451 -5.56 -25.90 -54.41
C ARG A 451 -6.23 -27.02 -55.21
N ASN A 452 -6.03 -28.28 -54.82
CA ASN A 452 -6.65 -29.41 -55.52
C ASN A 452 -8.19 -29.36 -55.46
N THR A 453 -8.74 -28.93 -54.32
CA THR A 453 -10.19 -28.74 -54.18
C THR A 453 -10.69 -27.56 -55.02
N ALA A 454 -9.93 -26.45 -55.11
CA ALA A 454 -10.28 -25.30 -55.95
C ALA A 454 -10.41 -25.68 -57.43
N VAL A 455 -9.38 -26.36 -57.97
CA VAL A 455 -9.38 -26.87 -59.36
C VAL A 455 -10.60 -27.76 -59.63
N ALA A 456 -10.95 -28.62 -58.66
CA ALA A 456 -12.10 -29.50 -58.81
C ALA A 456 -13.43 -28.72 -58.79
N VAL A 457 -13.54 -27.64 -58.04
CA VAL A 457 -14.74 -26.78 -58.03
C VAL A 457 -14.86 -25.96 -59.31
N GLU A 458 -13.75 -25.47 -59.86
CA GLU A 458 -13.75 -24.82 -61.17
C GLU A 458 -14.24 -25.79 -62.24
N ARG A 459 -13.70 -27.02 -62.26
CA ARG A 459 -14.16 -28.06 -63.18
C ARG A 459 -15.62 -28.44 -62.98
N PHE A 460 -16.11 -28.43 -61.73
CA PHE A 460 -17.54 -28.59 -61.46
C PHE A 460 -18.36 -27.46 -62.10
N ALA A 461 -17.94 -26.21 -61.96
CA ALA A 461 -18.66 -25.06 -62.52
C ALA A 461 -18.73 -25.09 -64.06
N GLU A 462 -17.66 -25.56 -64.71
CA GLU A 462 -17.63 -25.82 -66.15
C GLU A 462 -18.66 -26.87 -66.54
N LEU A 463 -18.57 -28.09 -65.99
CA LEU A 463 -19.49 -29.20 -66.32
C LEU A 463 -20.94 -28.87 -65.95
N PHE A 464 -21.14 -28.09 -64.89
CA PHE A 464 -22.45 -27.62 -64.49
C PHE A 464 -23.01 -26.60 -65.49
N SER A 465 -22.17 -25.74 -66.07
CA SER A 465 -22.60 -24.81 -67.11
C SER A 465 -22.88 -25.52 -68.43
N ASP A 466 -22.05 -26.51 -68.80
CA ASP A 466 -22.24 -27.34 -69.99
C ASP A 466 -23.60 -28.06 -69.98
N LEU A 467 -24.07 -28.50 -68.80
CA LEU A 467 -25.42 -29.08 -68.63
C LEU A 467 -26.55 -28.13 -69.11
N PHE A 468 -26.28 -26.82 -69.16
CA PHE A 468 -27.25 -25.79 -69.48
C PHE A 468 -26.85 -24.89 -70.66
N ASP A 469 -25.78 -25.22 -71.38
CA ASP A 469 -25.35 -24.51 -72.58
C ASP A 469 -26.34 -24.81 -73.74
N GLU A 470 -26.69 -23.80 -74.53
CA GLU A 470 -28.02 -23.64 -75.15
C GLU A 470 -28.42 -24.63 -76.26
N GLU A 471 -29.76 -24.72 -76.42
CA GLU A 471 -30.56 -25.43 -77.43
C GLU A 471 -30.31 -26.94 -77.56
N ASN A 472 -31.08 -27.75 -76.80
CA ASN A 472 -32.15 -28.50 -77.46
C ASN A 472 -33.13 -29.26 -76.53
N ALA A 473 -32.92 -29.55 -75.23
CA ALA A 473 -33.72 -30.59 -74.52
C ALA A 473 -35.16 -30.26 -74.06
N GLY A 474 -35.86 -29.38 -74.77
CA GLY A 474 -37.29 -29.16 -74.68
C GLY A 474 -37.80 -28.91 -73.25
N SER A 475 -39.01 -29.41 -72.94
CA SER A 475 -39.60 -29.24 -71.60
C SER A 475 -38.83 -29.95 -70.48
N TYR A 476 -38.04 -30.98 -70.80
CA TYR A 476 -37.33 -31.78 -69.79
C TYR A 476 -36.11 -31.06 -69.24
N ALA A 477 -35.26 -30.47 -70.09
CA ALA A 477 -34.15 -29.62 -69.64
C ALA A 477 -34.63 -28.43 -68.81
N ALA A 478 -35.75 -27.81 -69.19
CA ALA A 478 -36.36 -26.74 -68.40
C ALA A 478 -36.83 -27.21 -67.01
N GLN A 479 -37.35 -28.44 -66.90
CA GLN A 479 -37.74 -29.05 -65.62
C GLN A 479 -36.52 -29.44 -64.78
N LEU A 480 -35.47 -29.97 -65.41
CA LEU A 480 -34.21 -30.29 -64.76
C LEU A 480 -33.56 -29.02 -64.21
N ARG A 481 -33.47 -27.94 -65.02
CA ARG A 481 -32.97 -26.63 -64.60
C ARG A 481 -33.71 -26.10 -63.38
N LYS A 482 -35.05 -26.15 -63.38
CA LYS A 482 -35.87 -25.75 -62.21
C LYS A 482 -35.64 -26.64 -60.98
N SER A 483 -35.38 -27.92 -61.19
CA SER A 483 -35.12 -28.86 -60.08
C SER A 483 -33.73 -28.63 -59.49
N VAL A 484 -32.74 -28.40 -60.35
CA VAL A 484 -31.36 -28.06 -59.97
C VAL A 484 -31.35 -26.71 -59.25
N GLU A 485 -32.00 -25.69 -59.80
CA GLU A 485 -32.17 -24.38 -59.16
C GLU A 485 -32.75 -24.51 -57.75
N ARG A 486 -33.80 -25.33 -57.56
CA ARG A 486 -34.38 -25.59 -56.24
C ARG A 486 -33.39 -26.26 -55.29
N VAL A 487 -32.59 -27.22 -55.76
CA VAL A 487 -31.58 -27.88 -54.93
C VAL A 487 -30.45 -26.90 -54.55
N VAL A 488 -29.94 -26.14 -55.51
CA VAL A 488 -28.89 -25.14 -55.25
C VAL A 488 -29.38 -24.06 -54.28
N THR A 489 -30.61 -23.55 -54.47
CA THR A 489 -31.20 -22.53 -53.58
C THR A 489 -31.57 -23.04 -52.20
N ALA A 490 -32.02 -24.31 -52.06
CA ALA A 490 -32.22 -24.95 -50.75
C ALA A 490 -30.89 -25.35 -50.07
N GLY A 491 -29.85 -25.57 -50.89
CA GLY A 491 -28.45 -25.80 -50.51
C GLY A 491 -27.79 -24.58 -49.90
N ALA A 492 -28.09 -23.40 -50.45
CA ALA A 492 -27.53 -22.13 -50.02
C ALA A 492 -28.16 -21.64 -48.69
N PRO A 493 -27.37 -20.98 -47.81
CA PRO A 493 -27.94 -20.12 -46.78
C PRO A 493 -28.84 -19.06 -47.43
N SER A 494 -29.71 -18.40 -46.68
CA SER A 494 -30.78 -17.48 -47.13
C SER A 494 -30.36 -16.26 -47.99
N ASP A 495 -29.11 -16.22 -48.50
CA ASP A 495 -28.62 -15.26 -49.48
C ASP A 495 -27.56 -15.93 -50.40
N LEU A 496 -27.82 -16.00 -51.72
CA LEU A 496 -26.87 -16.52 -52.73
C LEU A 496 -25.55 -15.73 -52.75
N ASP A 497 -25.55 -14.49 -52.25
CA ASP A 497 -24.35 -13.67 -52.10
C ASP A 497 -23.35 -14.28 -51.08
N THR A 498 -23.86 -15.10 -50.15
CA THR A 498 -23.04 -15.87 -49.19
C THR A 498 -22.21 -16.95 -49.90
N PHE A 499 -22.77 -17.60 -50.93
CA PHE A 499 -22.08 -18.61 -51.73
C PHE A 499 -20.92 -17.99 -52.52
N ARG A 500 -21.18 -16.84 -53.15
CA ARG A 500 -20.16 -16.07 -53.88
C ARG A 500 -19.06 -15.57 -52.93
N THR A 501 -19.43 -14.91 -51.83
CA THR A 501 -18.46 -14.27 -50.93
C THR A 501 -17.64 -15.29 -50.13
N GLN A 502 -18.17 -16.47 -49.81
CA GLN A 502 -17.50 -17.44 -48.94
C GLN A 502 -16.88 -18.62 -49.68
N LEU A 503 -17.48 -19.07 -50.78
CA LEU A 503 -17.02 -20.21 -51.58
C LEU A 503 -16.42 -19.82 -52.92
N GLY A 504 -16.52 -18.54 -53.34
CA GLY A 504 -16.03 -18.13 -54.65
C GLY A 504 -16.76 -18.81 -55.82
N LEU A 505 -18.00 -19.28 -55.60
CA LEU A 505 -18.81 -19.97 -56.60
C LEU A 505 -20.16 -19.25 -56.73
N THR A 506 -20.53 -18.91 -57.96
CA THR A 506 -21.79 -18.21 -58.28
C THR A 506 -22.63 -19.09 -59.20
N PHE A 507 -23.94 -19.10 -59.00
CA PHE A 507 -24.89 -19.76 -59.89
C PHE A 507 -25.81 -18.72 -60.53
N ASP A 508 -26.09 -18.86 -61.83
CA ASP A 508 -27.02 -17.98 -62.56
C ASP A 508 -28.00 -18.82 -63.38
N PHE A 509 -29.22 -18.95 -62.87
CA PHE A 509 -30.26 -19.77 -63.50
C PHE A 509 -31.12 -19.00 -64.50
N ARG A 510 -30.86 -17.71 -64.76
CA ARG A 510 -31.61 -16.91 -65.74
C ARG A 510 -31.51 -17.52 -67.12
N GLY A 511 -32.61 -17.50 -67.88
CA GLY A 511 -32.70 -18.16 -69.18
C GLY A 511 -31.74 -17.62 -70.25
N ASP A 512 -31.18 -16.42 -70.03
CA ASP A 512 -30.22 -15.71 -70.90
C ASP A 512 -28.77 -15.77 -70.37
N ALA A 513 -28.51 -16.52 -69.30
CA ALA A 513 -27.18 -16.62 -68.72
C ALA A 513 -26.28 -17.54 -69.55
N THR A 514 -25.13 -17.04 -69.98
CA THR A 514 -24.13 -17.79 -70.76
C THR A 514 -23.38 -18.86 -69.94
N GLN A 515 -23.46 -18.81 -68.61
CA GLN A 515 -22.86 -19.79 -67.70
C GLN A 515 -23.76 -19.98 -66.49
N ALA A 516 -24.23 -21.20 -66.26
CA ALA A 516 -25.11 -21.50 -65.13
C ALA A 516 -24.36 -21.57 -63.79
N ALA A 517 -23.05 -21.80 -63.82
CA ALA A 517 -22.16 -21.71 -62.67
C ALA A 517 -20.83 -21.07 -63.04
N ARG A 518 -20.24 -20.31 -62.12
CA ARG A 518 -18.94 -19.67 -62.29
C ARG A 518 -18.14 -19.71 -61.00
N ALA A 519 -16.94 -20.29 -61.07
CA ALA A 519 -15.96 -20.23 -60.00
C ALA A 519 -15.03 -18.99 -60.15
N GLU A 520 -14.49 -18.51 -59.04
CA GLU A 520 -13.32 -17.63 -59.03
C GLU A 520 -12.06 -18.40 -59.45
N ASP A 521 -11.02 -17.67 -59.84
CA ASP A 521 -9.70 -18.23 -60.18
C ASP A 521 -9.15 -19.13 -59.06
N ASP A 522 -8.44 -20.19 -59.46
CA ASP A 522 -7.88 -21.23 -58.60
C ASP A 522 -7.16 -20.69 -57.35
N ASP A 523 -6.34 -19.63 -57.48
CA ASP A 523 -5.59 -19.08 -56.35
C ASP A 523 -6.51 -18.33 -55.36
N ALA A 524 -7.49 -17.59 -55.88
CA ALA A 524 -8.48 -16.89 -55.07
C ALA A 524 -9.37 -17.90 -54.33
N LEU A 525 -9.83 -18.92 -55.05
CA LEU A 525 -10.66 -19.99 -54.53
C LEU A 525 -9.91 -20.81 -53.47
N ALA A 526 -8.67 -21.23 -53.72
CA ALA A 526 -7.84 -21.93 -52.75
C ALA A 526 -7.60 -21.09 -51.48
N SER A 527 -7.40 -19.78 -51.61
CA SER A 527 -7.25 -18.87 -50.47
C SER A 527 -8.52 -18.80 -49.61
N ARG A 528 -9.70 -18.71 -50.24
CA ARG A 528 -10.98 -18.73 -49.54
C ARG A 528 -11.26 -20.07 -48.86
N ILE A 529 -11.03 -21.17 -49.57
CA ILE A 529 -11.12 -22.55 -49.06
C ILE A 529 -10.25 -22.71 -47.81
N ARG A 530 -9.01 -22.19 -47.80
CA ARG A 530 -8.15 -22.24 -46.60
C ARG A 530 -8.68 -21.41 -45.43
N LYS A 531 -9.17 -20.21 -45.70
CA LYS A 531 -9.70 -19.31 -44.66
C LYS A 531 -11.01 -19.83 -44.06
N ASN A 532 -11.86 -20.45 -44.87
CA ASN A 532 -13.24 -20.82 -44.51
C ASN A 532 -13.53 -22.32 -44.59
N ALA A 533 -12.52 -23.20 -44.45
CA ALA A 533 -12.66 -24.64 -44.73
C ALA A 533 -13.80 -25.38 -44.01
N ALA A 534 -14.11 -25.00 -42.77
CA ALA A 534 -15.23 -25.63 -42.04
C ALA A 534 -16.58 -25.30 -42.71
N GLN A 535 -16.74 -24.06 -43.15
CA GLN A 535 -17.93 -23.60 -43.84
C GLN A 535 -18.00 -24.16 -45.26
N TYR A 536 -16.86 -24.25 -45.95
CA TYR A 536 -16.76 -24.94 -47.23
C TYR A 536 -17.24 -26.39 -47.15
N ASN A 537 -16.70 -27.17 -46.20
CA ASN A 537 -17.12 -28.56 -46.04
C ASN A 537 -18.61 -28.68 -45.71
N ARG A 538 -19.10 -27.82 -44.82
CA ARG A 538 -20.51 -27.81 -44.43
C ARG A 538 -21.43 -27.55 -45.63
N LEU A 539 -21.11 -26.59 -46.48
CA LEU A 539 -21.95 -26.23 -47.62
C LEU A 539 -21.86 -27.23 -48.77
N MET A 540 -20.65 -27.70 -49.10
CA MET A 540 -20.44 -28.61 -50.22
C MET A 540 -20.79 -30.06 -49.87
N PHE A 541 -20.44 -30.51 -48.66
CA PHE A 541 -20.51 -31.93 -48.28
C PHE A 541 -21.40 -32.22 -47.07
N GLY A 542 -21.90 -31.19 -46.38
CA GLY A 542 -22.71 -31.35 -45.17
C GLY A 542 -21.87 -31.47 -43.89
N ASP A 543 -22.56 -31.58 -42.76
CA ASP A 543 -21.94 -31.83 -41.45
C ASP A 543 -22.92 -32.56 -40.51
N ALA A 544 -22.54 -32.76 -39.24
CA ALA A 544 -23.42 -33.41 -38.27
C ALA A 544 -24.76 -32.68 -38.01
N THR A 545 -24.87 -31.41 -38.41
CA THR A 545 -26.07 -30.56 -38.25
C THR A 545 -26.88 -30.41 -39.54
N ARG A 546 -26.29 -30.71 -40.70
CA ARG A 546 -26.94 -30.73 -42.02
C ARG A 546 -26.58 -32.04 -42.72
N SER A 547 -27.52 -32.98 -42.74
CA SER A 547 -27.29 -34.37 -43.18
C SER A 547 -26.83 -34.54 -44.63
N SER A 548 -27.06 -33.57 -45.51
CA SER A 548 -26.60 -33.56 -46.90
C SER A 548 -26.09 -32.17 -47.33
N GLY A 549 -24.96 -32.14 -48.03
CA GLY A 549 -24.40 -30.95 -48.66
C GLY A 549 -24.79 -30.82 -50.13
N LEU A 550 -24.43 -29.70 -50.77
CA LEU A 550 -24.77 -29.42 -52.17
C LEU A 550 -24.38 -30.55 -53.13
N VAL A 551 -23.22 -31.18 -52.92
CA VAL A 551 -22.71 -32.26 -53.78
C VAL A 551 -23.62 -33.47 -53.73
N ASP A 552 -24.05 -33.87 -52.53
CA ASP A 552 -24.91 -35.04 -52.32
C ASP A 552 -26.34 -34.77 -52.81
N ASP A 553 -26.86 -33.57 -52.53
CA ASP A 553 -28.20 -33.15 -52.97
C ASP A 553 -28.29 -33.08 -54.51
N LEU A 554 -27.28 -32.49 -55.16
CA LEU A 554 -27.22 -32.40 -56.63
C LEU A 554 -27.03 -33.77 -57.26
N ARG A 555 -26.14 -34.59 -56.70
CA ARG A 555 -25.91 -35.94 -57.21
C ARG A 555 -27.18 -36.79 -57.13
N THR A 556 -27.89 -36.76 -56.01
CA THR A 556 -29.17 -37.47 -55.83
C THR A 556 -30.20 -37.01 -56.87
N LEU A 557 -30.26 -35.71 -57.16
CA LEU A 557 -31.15 -35.18 -58.18
C LEU A 557 -30.76 -35.65 -59.59
N LEU A 558 -29.47 -35.59 -59.93
CA LEU A 558 -28.95 -35.96 -61.25
C LEU A 558 -29.07 -37.47 -61.50
N GLU A 559 -28.80 -38.32 -60.51
CA GLU A 559 -29.04 -39.78 -60.59
C GLU A 559 -30.52 -40.08 -60.89
N LYS A 560 -31.43 -39.34 -60.26
CA LYS A 560 -32.87 -39.46 -60.54
C LYS A 560 -33.22 -38.94 -61.94
N ALA A 561 -32.64 -37.82 -62.35
CA ALA A 561 -32.85 -37.24 -63.67
C ALA A 561 -32.34 -38.18 -64.77
N GLU A 562 -31.17 -38.80 -64.58
CA GLU A 562 -30.63 -39.79 -65.51
C GLU A 562 -31.55 -41.01 -65.63
N ALA A 563 -32.06 -41.53 -64.50
CA ALA A 563 -33.02 -42.63 -64.50
C ALA A 563 -34.33 -42.27 -65.22
N ASP A 564 -34.79 -41.03 -65.08
CA ASP A 564 -35.99 -40.51 -65.74
C ASP A 564 -35.78 -40.32 -67.25
N LEU A 565 -34.64 -39.76 -67.67
CA LEU A 565 -34.23 -39.65 -69.08
C LEU A 565 -34.13 -41.02 -69.74
N ASN A 566 -33.51 -41.99 -69.06
CA ASN A 566 -33.42 -43.37 -69.53
C ASN A 566 -34.80 -43.99 -69.77
N ARG A 567 -35.76 -43.75 -68.85
CA ARG A 567 -37.15 -44.22 -69.03
C ARG A 567 -37.84 -43.56 -70.22
N GLN A 568 -37.63 -42.26 -70.44
CA GLN A 568 -38.21 -41.53 -71.57
C GLN A 568 -37.61 -41.96 -72.92
N MET A 569 -36.30 -42.15 -73.01
CA MET A 569 -35.63 -42.63 -74.24
C MET A 569 -36.06 -44.04 -74.64
N VAL A 570 -36.25 -44.95 -73.66
CA VAL A 570 -36.80 -46.29 -73.90
C VAL A 570 -38.23 -46.24 -74.44
N GLY A 571 -39.06 -45.30 -73.92
CA GLY A 571 -40.42 -45.06 -74.43
C GLY A 571 -40.48 -44.49 -75.84
N LEU A 572 -39.40 -43.86 -76.31
CA LEU A 572 -39.25 -43.27 -77.65
C LEU A 572 -38.48 -44.18 -78.64
N GLY A 573 -38.10 -45.40 -78.24
CA GLY A 573 -37.46 -46.38 -79.12
C GLY A 573 -35.97 -46.14 -79.41
N VAL A 574 -35.30 -45.26 -78.65
CA VAL A 574 -33.87 -44.98 -78.78
C VAL A 574 -33.08 -46.00 -77.95
N LYS A 575 -32.20 -46.78 -78.58
CA LYS A 575 -31.34 -47.73 -77.86
C LYS A 575 -30.03 -47.05 -77.46
N GLY A 576 -29.86 -46.92 -76.13
CA GLY A 576 -28.61 -47.15 -75.38
C GLY A 576 -27.49 -46.15 -75.58
#